data_AF-A0A227G2R2-F1
#
_entry.id   AF-A0A227G2R2-F1
#
_cell.length_a   1.000
_cell.length_b   1.000
_cell.length_c   1.000
_cell.angle_alpha   90.00
_cell.angle_beta   90.00
_cell.angle_gamma   90.00
#
_symmetry.space_group_name_H-M   'P 1'
#
loop_
_entity.id
_entity.type
_entity.pdbx_description
1 polymer ?
#
loop_
_entity_poly.entity_id
_entity_poly.type
_entity_poly.pdbx_seq_one_letter_code
_entity_poly.pdbx_strand_id
1 'polypeptide(L)' 'INPIDAASRNIDNGDLVSVRSKFGEMNVRVKVTPRIMPHVVGLGEGAWYAPNAKGVDQAGSINVLTTQRPS' A
#
# COMPACT_ATOMS: atom_id res chain seq x y z
N ILE A 1 7.15 4.09 3.21
CA ILE A 1 6.86 3.98 4.66
C ILE A 1 8.06 4.51 5.46
N ASN A 2 7.84 5.12 6.62
CA ASN A 2 8.92 5.59 7.50
C ASN A 2 9.69 4.38 8.11
N PRO A 3 11.02 4.46 8.34
CA PRO A 3 11.79 3.38 8.96
C PRO A 3 11.26 2.92 10.33
N ILE A 4 10.70 3.83 11.15
CA ILE A 4 10.14 3.50 12.48
C ILE A 4 8.95 2.55 12.34
N ASP A 5 8.05 2.84 11.40
CA ASP A 5 6.88 1.99 11.14
C ASP A 5 7.25 0.68 10.43
N ALA A 6 8.31 0.70 9.62
CA ALA A 6 8.80 -0.50 8.93
C ALA A 6 9.44 -1.47 9.94
N ALA A 7 10.30 -0.96 10.83
CA ALA A 7 10.96 -1.74 11.88
C ALA A 7 9.97 -2.38 12.85
N SER A 8 8.94 -1.64 13.30
CA SER A 8 7.91 -2.20 14.19
C SER A 8 7.07 -3.32 13.56
N ARG A 9 7.10 -3.45 12.23
CA ARG A 9 6.39 -4.47 11.46
C ARG A 9 7.33 -5.52 10.84
N ASN A 10 8.63 -5.47 11.11
CA ASN A 10 9.66 -6.31 10.48
C ASN A 10 9.58 -6.28 8.94
N ILE A 11 9.47 -5.07 8.37
CA ILE A 11 9.43 -4.86 6.92
C ILE A 11 10.74 -4.24 6.47
N ASP A 12 11.37 -4.87 5.49
CA ASP A 12 12.57 -4.36 4.84
C ASP A 12 12.26 -3.67 3.50
N ASN A 13 13.22 -2.89 3.02
CA ASN A 13 13.09 -2.19 1.74
C ASN A 13 13.08 -3.19 0.58
N GLY A 14 12.04 -3.13 -0.26
CA GLY A 14 11.83 -4.02 -1.40
C GLY A 14 10.88 -5.17 -1.11
N ASP A 15 10.52 -5.40 0.15
CA ASP A 15 9.58 -6.45 0.54
C ASP A 15 8.23 -6.27 -0.14
N LEU A 16 7.65 -7.39 -0.56
CA LEU A 16 6.28 -7.43 -1.04
C LEU A 16 5.34 -7.47 0.17
N VAL A 17 4.57 -6.40 0.37
CA VAL A 17 3.65 -6.27 1.50
C VAL A 17 2.21 -6.18 1.02
N SER A 18 1.29 -6.67 1.86
CA SER A 18 -0.15 -6.51 1.68
C SER A 18 -0.61 -5.23 2.40
N VAL A 19 -1.25 -4.34 1.65
CA VAL A 19 -1.92 -3.14 2.18
C VAL A 19 -3.42 -3.35 2.08
N ARG A 20 -4.10 -3.24 3.23
CA ARG A 20 -5.52 -3.59 3.37
C ARG A 20 -6.31 -2.44 3.98
N SER A 21 -7.51 -2.25 3.47
CA SER A 21 -8.55 -1.45 4.11
C SER A 21 -9.86 -2.24 4.13
N LYS A 22 -10.93 -1.65 4.68
CA LYS A 22 -12.27 -2.23 4.60
C LYS A 22 -12.83 -2.34 3.18
N PHE A 23 -12.20 -1.70 2.20
CA PHE A 23 -12.66 -1.65 0.80
C PHE A 23 -11.91 -2.62 -0.12
N GLY A 24 -10.69 -3.02 0.24
CA GLY A 24 -9.89 -3.89 -0.61
C GLY A 24 -8.47 -4.14 -0.10
N GLU A 25 -7.72 -4.89 -0.91
CA GLU A 25 -6.35 -5.31 -0.64
C GLU A 25 -5.49 -5.19 -1.90
N MET A 26 -4.25 -4.74 -1.73
CA MET A 26 -3.23 -4.71 -2.78
C MET A 26 -1.88 -5.24 -2.27
N ASN A 27 -1.08 -5.78 -3.18
CA ASN A 27 0.30 -6.19 -2.93
C ASN A 27 1.25 -5.21 -3.63
N VAL A 28 2.15 -4.59 -2.86
CA VAL A 28 3.12 -3.62 -3.39
C VAL A 28 4.49 -3.84 -2.78
N ARG A 29 5.54 -3.52 -3.55
CA ARG A 29 6.91 -3.51 -3.01
C ARG A 29 7.13 -2.25 -2.18
N VAL A 30 7.57 -2.42 -0.94
CA VAL A 30 7.79 -1.30 -0.03
C VAL A 30 9.05 -0.53 -0.39
N LYS A 31 8.94 0.79 -0.33
CA LYS A 31 10.07 1.70 -0.24
C LYS A 31 10.15 2.26 1.18
N VAL A 32 11.22 1.90 1.89
CA VAL A 32 11.50 2.45 3.23
C VAL A 32 12.26 3.77 3.06
N THR A 33 11.78 4.84 3.68
CA THR A 33 12.37 6.18 3.52
C THR A 33 12.02 7.09 4.68
N PRO A 34 12.96 7.87 5.23
CA PRO A 34 12.70 8.81 6.32
C PRO A 34 11.93 10.06 5.86
N ARG A 35 11.67 10.21 4.55
CA ARG A 35 10.95 11.38 3.97
C ARG A 35 9.44 11.38 4.20
N ILE A 36 8.87 10.30 4.72
CA ILE A 36 7.46 10.20 5.07
C ILE A 36 7.35 10.33 6.58
N MET A 37 6.39 11.10 7.09
CA MET A 37 6.15 11.22 8.53
C MET A 37 5.83 9.86 9.16
N PRO A 38 6.24 9.60 10.42
CA PRO A 38 5.82 8.41 11.14
C PRO A 38 4.30 8.24 11.14
N HIS A 39 3.84 7.00 11.09
CA HIS A 39 2.44 6.58 10.99
C HIS A 39 1.72 6.98 9.69
N VAL A 40 2.45 7.50 8.70
CA VAL A 40 1.94 7.82 7.36
C VAL A 40 2.58 6.90 6.33
N VAL A 41 1.81 6.52 5.32
CA VAL A 41 2.31 5.83 4.12
C VAL A 41 1.97 6.65 2.89
N GLY A 42 2.89 6.68 1.93
CA GLY A 42 2.66 7.28 0.62
C GLY A 42 2.47 6.18 -0.42
N LEU A 43 1.45 6.33 -1.25
CA LEU A 43 1.19 5.51 -2.43
C LEU A 43 0.92 6.45 -3.61
N GLY A 44 1.55 6.16 -4.75
CA GLY A 44 1.34 6.91 -5.98
C GLY A 44 -0.01 6.59 -6.62
N GLU A 45 -0.57 7.56 -7.33
CA GLU A 45 -1.77 7.39 -8.17
C GLU A 45 -1.37 6.98 -9.60
N GLY A 46 -2.31 6.44 -10.38
CA GLY A 46 -2.11 6.10 -11.79
C GLY A 46 -1.73 4.64 -12.10
N ALA A 47 -1.57 3.80 -11.07
CA ALA A 47 -1.35 2.36 -11.29
C ALA A 47 -2.62 1.68 -11.83
N TRP A 48 -2.44 0.89 -12.90
CA TRP A 48 -3.50 0.13 -13.55
C TRP A 48 -3.94 -1.03 -12.66
N TYR A 49 -5.23 -1.15 -12.38
CA TYR A 49 -5.76 -2.23 -11.57
C TYR A 49 -5.52 -3.60 -12.24
N ALA A 50 -4.87 -4.52 -11.52
CA ALA A 50 -4.49 -5.84 -12.00
C ALA A 50 -4.72 -6.90 -10.90
N PRO A 51 -5.97 -7.32 -10.66
CA PRO A 51 -6.30 -8.27 -9.62
C PRO A 51 -5.85 -9.69 -9.97
N ASN A 52 -5.42 -10.44 -8.95
CA ASN A 52 -5.24 -11.89 -9.06
C ASN A 52 -6.59 -12.63 -8.91
N ALA A 53 -6.56 -13.97 -8.97
CA ALA A 53 -7.75 -14.82 -8.83
C ALA A 53 -8.51 -14.66 -7.51
N LYS A 54 -7.89 -14.06 -6.47
CA LYS A 54 -8.51 -13.75 -5.18
C LYS A 54 -9.01 -12.30 -5.08
N GLY A 55 -8.93 -11.52 -6.16
CA GLY A 55 -9.31 -10.11 -6.19
C GLY A 55 -8.30 -9.16 -5.55
N VAL A 56 -7.10 -9.63 -5.20
CA VAL A 56 -6.04 -8.78 -4.63
C VAL A 56 -5.29 -8.11 -5.77
N ASP A 57 -5.23 -6.78 -5.76
CA ASP A 57 -4.49 -6.01 -6.76
C ASP A 57 -2.98 -6.25 -6.67
N GLN A 58 -2.32 -6.46 -7.79
CA GLN A 58 -0.88 -6.71 -7.86
C GLN A 58 -0.06 -5.52 -8.38
N ALA A 59 -0.72 -4.44 -8.81
CA ALA A 59 -0.07 -3.29 -9.43
C ALA A 59 0.03 -2.06 -8.52
N GLY A 60 -0.78 -1.97 -7.46
CA GLY A 60 -0.77 -0.89 -6.49
C GLY A 60 -1.74 0.25 -6.79
N SER A 61 -2.90 -0.04 -7.37
CA SER A 61 -3.94 0.94 -7.66
C SER A 61 -4.58 1.46 -6.36
N ILE A 62 -4.24 2.69 -5.96
CA ILE A 62 -4.65 3.29 -4.67
C ILE A 62 -6.18 3.30 -4.46
N ASN A 63 -6.94 3.37 -5.55
CA ASN A 63 -8.41 3.40 -5.53
C ASN A 63 -9.02 2.10 -4.97
N VAL A 64 -8.27 1.00 -4.92
CA VAL A 64 -8.69 -0.26 -4.25
C VAL A 64 -8.92 -0.05 -2.75
N LEU A 65 -8.25 0.93 -2.14
CA LEU A 65 -8.33 1.19 -0.70
C LEU A 65 -9.35 2.26 -0.32
N THR A 66 -10.01 2.93 -1.28
CA THR A 66 -10.84 4.10 -1.05
C THR A 66 -12.34 3.80 -1.20
N THR A 67 -13.17 4.71 -0.67
CA THR A 67 -14.64 4.64 -0.84
C THR A 67 -15.06 5.36 -2.12
N GLN A 68 -16.14 4.91 -2.75
CA GLN A 68 -16.80 5.64 -3.83
C GLN A 68 -17.87 6.62 -3.32
N ARG A 69 -18.07 6.72 -2.00
CA ARG A 69 -19.04 7.64 -1.41
C ARG A 69 -18.60 9.09 -1.66
N PRO A 70 -19.44 9.92 -2.32
CA PRO A 70 -19.20 11.35 -2.42
C PRO A 70 -19.24 12.02 -1.04
N SER A 71 -18.38 13.01 -0.82
CA SER A 71 -18.36 13.87 0.38
C SER A 71 -19.28 15.06 0.23
#